data_AF-A0A8T4VWW9-F1
#
_entry.id   AF-A0A8T4VWW9-F1
#
_cell.length_a   1.000
_cell.length_b   1.000
_cell.length_c   1.000
_cell.angle_alpha   90.00
_cell.angle_beta   90.00
_cell.angle_gamma   90.00
#
_symmetry.space_group_name_H-M   'P 1'
#
loop_
_entity.id
_entity.type
_entity.pdbx_description
1 polymer ?
#
loop_
_entity_poly.entity_id
_entity_poly.type
_entity_poly.pdbx_seq_one_letter_code
_entity_poly.pdbx_strand_id
1 'polypeptide(L)'
;MSYSIPSDEQVTSALRRVMNKARIVQSQRVLHELVLDELQQKNKSFRVTPKRLRLLALNQGFVDVEIHSREGDPKKTLHRCPVCHHQLKRVRNLTIWGGVVTIELRCPHCGYWTGKKKRIPTRYVFHYVKKKKS
;
A
#
# COMPACT_ATOMS: atom_id res chain seq x y z
N MET A 1 -0.69 -20.29 23.97
CA MET A 1 0.24 -19.18 23.66
C MET A 1 -0.56 -17.90 23.50
N SER A 2 -0.39 -16.92 24.39
CA SER A 2 -1.03 -15.61 24.23
C SER A 2 -0.30 -14.83 23.15
N TYR A 3 -1.02 -14.42 22.10
CA TYR A 3 -0.52 -13.44 21.14
C TYR A 3 -1.10 -12.08 21.52
N SER A 4 -0.32 -11.04 21.36
CA SER A 4 -0.77 -9.67 21.60
C SER A 4 -0.83 -8.92 20.27
N ILE A 5 -1.94 -8.21 20.05
CA ILE A 5 -2.13 -7.38 18.87
C ILE A 5 -1.63 -5.97 19.24
N PRO A 6 -0.54 -5.47 18.63
CA PRO A 6 -0.07 -4.11 18.90
C PRO A 6 -1.08 -3.08 18.40
N SER A 7 -1.13 -1.91 19.04
CA SER A 7 -1.95 -0.77 18.61
C SER A 7 -1.42 -0.16 17.30
N ASP A 8 -2.27 0.58 16.58
CA ASP A 8 -1.85 1.26 15.34
C ASP A 8 -0.71 2.27 15.59
N GLU A 9 -0.71 2.95 16.73
CA GLU A 9 0.37 3.85 17.14
C GLU A 9 1.70 3.10 17.36
N GLN A 10 1.66 1.94 18.02
CA GLN A 10 2.84 1.13 18.25
C GLN A 10 3.46 0.67 16.94
N VAL A 11 2.63 0.13 16.03
CA VAL A 11 3.07 -0.30 14.69
C VAL A 11 3.60 0.88 13.88
N THR A 12 2.92 2.03 13.92
CA THR A 12 3.35 3.25 13.22
C THR A 12 4.69 3.77 13.75
N SER A 13 4.89 3.73 15.07
CA SER A 13 6.16 4.14 15.69
C SER A 13 7.31 3.23 15.25
N ALA A 14 7.09 1.91 15.21
CA ALA A 14 8.07 0.94 14.75
C ALA A 14 8.36 1.12 13.25
N LEU A 15 7.31 1.27 12.44
CA LEU A 15 7.43 1.56 11.00
C LEU A 15 8.25 2.83 10.75
N ARG A 16 8.02 3.90 11.50
CA ARG A 16 8.80 5.14 11.39
C ARG A 16 10.27 4.93 11.70
N ARG A 17 10.61 4.17 12.74
CA ARG A 17 12.00 3.86 13.11
C ARG A 17 12.70 3.05 12.01
N VAL A 18 12.04 1.99 11.52
CA VAL A 18 12.56 1.15 10.43
C VAL A 18 12.77 1.97 9.16
N MET A 19 11.78 2.74 8.72
CA MET A 19 11.87 3.53 7.48
C MET A 19 12.89 4.66 7.58
N ASN A 20 13.05 5.28 8.76
CA ASN A 20 14.09 6.30 8.95
C ASN A 20 15.51 5.71 8.81
N LYS A 21 15.74 4.49 9.32
CA LYS A 21 17.02 3.78 9.21
C LYS A 21 17.26 3.27 7.78
N ALA A 22 16.33 2.49 7.23
CA ALA A 22 16.50 1.81 5.95
C ALA A 22 16.42 2.75 4.74
N ARG A 23 15.67 3.86 4.86
CA ARG A 23 15.29 4.80 3.79
C ARG A 23 14.43 4.20 2.68
N ILE A 24 14.81 3.04 2.15
CA ILE A 24 14.09 2.33 1.10
C ILE A 24 13.98 0.85 1.50
N VAL A 25 12.78 0.29 1.36
CA VAL A 25 12.55 -1.15 1.58
C VAL A 25 11.94 -1.76 0.34
N GLN A 26 12.65 -2.76 -0.20
CA GLN A 26 12.43 -3.28 -1.54
C GLN A 26 11.25 -4.26 -1.67
N SER A 27 10.68 -4.72 -0.57
CA SER A 27 9.53 -5.63 -0.60
C SER A 27 8.66 -5.55 0.65
N GLN A 28 7.40 -5.98 0.50
CA GLN A 28 6.46 -6.13 1.61
C GLN A 28 6.94 -7.11 2.69
N ARG A 29 7.62 -8.19 2.28
CA ARG A 29 8.12 -9.22 3.18
C ARG A 29 9.23 -8.66 4.06
N VAL A 30 10.22 -8.01 3.43
CA VAL A 30 11.35 -7.39 4.16
C VAL A 30 10.85 -6.31 5.11
N LEU A 31 9.90 -5.46 4.69
CA LEU A 31 9.32 -4.46 5.58
C LEU A 31 8.64 -5.11 6.80
N HIS A 32 7.91 -6.20 6.57
CA HIS A 32 7.21 -6.92 7.62
C HIS A 32 8.16 -7.54 8.63
N GLU A 33 9.23 -8.20 8.18
CA GLU A 33 10.28 -8.77 9.03
C GLU A 33 10.92 -7.67 9.90
N LEU A 34 11.40 -6.59 9.28
CA LEU A 34 12.05 -5.48 10.00
C LEU A 34 11.15 -4.82 11.05
N VAL A 35 9.87 -4.60 10.73
CA VAL A 35 8.91 -3.98 11.67
C VAL A 35 8.52 -4.95 12.77
N LEU A 36 8.41 -6.24 12.46
CA LEU A 36 8.10 -7.27 13.45
C LEU A 36 9.24 -7.40 14.47
N ASP A 37 10.49 -7.40 14.01
CA ASP A 37 11.67 -7.45 14.87
C ASP A 37 11.72 -6.24 15.82
N GLU A 38 11.46 -5.04 15.29
CA GLU A 38 11.41 -3.80 16.07
C GLU A 38 10.27 -3.80 17.11
N LEU A 39 9.12 -4.44 16.81
CA LEU A 39 8.02 -4.59 17.76
C LEU A 39 8.33 -5.62 18.85
N GLN A 40 8.98 -6.73 18.46
CA GLN A 40 9.28 -7.84 19.37
C GLN A 40 10.37 -7.52 20.39
N GLN A 41 11.20 -6.51 20.13
CA GLN A 41 12.09 -5.93 21.15
C GLN A 41 11.33 -5.43 22.38
N LYS A 42 10.09 -4.95 22.22
CA LYS A 42 9.23 -4.52 23.33
C LYS A 42 8.40 -5.67 23.90
N ASN A 43 7.84 -6.51 23.04
CA ASN A 43 7.05 -7.67 23.45
C ASN A 43 7.12 -8.78 22.41
N LYS A 44 7.74 -9.91 22.78
CA LYS A 44 7.93 -11.08 21.91
C LYS A 44 6.62 -11.71 21.41
N SER A 45 5.50 -11.45 22.09
CA SER A 45 4.17 -11.94 21.68
C SER A 45 3.50 -11.12 20.59
N PHE A 46 4.07 -9.96 20.22
CA PHE A 46 3.47 -9.12 19.19
C PHE A 46 3.48 -9.79 17.81
N ARG A 47 2.34 -9.66 17.12
CA ARG A 47 2.13 -10.13 15.75
C ARG A 47 1.42 -9.04 14.96
N VAL A 48 1.89 -8.81 13.73
CA VAL A 48 1.26 -7.90 12.77
C VAL A 48 1.20 -8.61 11.41
N THR A 49 0.12 -8.40 10.65
CA THR A 49 0.03 -8.98 9.31
C THR A 49 0.65 -8.05 8.27
N PRO A 50 1.25 -8.58 7.18
CA PRO A 50 1.77 -7.74 6.09
C PRO A 50 0.70 -6.79 5.51
N LYS A 51 -0.55 -7.28 5.39
CA LYS A 51 -1.68 -6.46 4.92
C LYS A 51 -1.92 -5.26 5.84
N ARG A 52 -1.99 -5.45 7.17
CA ARG A 52 -2.20 -4.35 8.13
C ARG A 52 -1.05 -3.35 8.06
N LEU A 53 0.19 -3.83 7.98
CA LEU A 53 1.37 -2.98 7.87
C LEU A 53 1.35 -2.14 6.58
N ARG A 54 0.95 -2.74 5.45
CA ARG A 54 0.80 -2.03 4.17
C ARG A 54 -0.23 -0.90 4.24
N LEU A 55 -1.38 -1.17 4.86
CA LEU A 55 -2.45 -0.18 5.01
C LEU A 55 -1.98 0.98 5.89
N LEU A 56 -1.30 0.69 7.00
CA LEU A 56 -0.72 1.73 7.86
C LEU A 56 0.33 2.53 7.10
N ALA A 57 1.24 1.90 6.36
CA ALA A 57 2.25 2.61 5.58
C ALA A 57 1.64 3.62 4.59
N LEU A 58 0.57 3.23 3.89
CA LEU A 58 -0.14 4.10 2.95
C LEU A 58 -0.79 5.33 3.62
N ASN A 59 -1.11 5.26 4.92
CA ASN A 59 -1.87 6.30 5.61
C ASN A 59 -1.01 7.35 6.32
N GLN A 60 0.26 7.07 6.54
CA GLN A 60 1.07 7.85 7.49
C GLN A 60 1.79 9.05 6.88
N GLY A 61 1.78 9.19 5.56
CA GLY A 61 2.32 10.34 4.81
C GLY A 61 3.84 10.54 4.92
N PHE A 62 4.57 9.70 5.66
CA PHE A 62 6.03 9.65 5.69
C PHE A 62 6.59 8.43 4.92
N VAL A 63 5.71 7.64 4.32
CA VAL A 63 6.07 6.51 3.44
C VAL A 63 5.35 6.70 2.12
N ASP A 64 6.12 6.75 1.04
CA ASP A 64 5.59 6.61 -0.30
C ASP A 64 5.69 5.13 -0.72
N VAL A 65 4.65 4.62 -1.37
CA VAL A 65 4.53 3.20 -1.70
C VAL A 65 4.46 3.06 -3.21
N GLU A 66 5.57 2.65 -3.79
CA GLU A 66 5.65 2.32 -5.21
C GLU A 66 5.08 0.92 -5.46
N ILE A 67 4.16 0.83 -6.41
CA ILE A 67 3.41 -0.40 -6.72
C ILE A 67 3.86 -0.92 -8.08
N HIS A 68 4.70 -1.96 -8.08
CA HIS A 68 5.00 -2.71 -9.29
C HIS A 68 3.88 -3.69 -9.59
N SER A 69 3.50 -3.73 -10.86
CA SER A 69 2.38 -4.53 -11.33
C SER A 69 2.76 -5.31 -12.57
N ARG A 70 2.21 -6.51 -12.72
CA ARG A 70 2.19 -7.22 -13.99
C ARG A 70 0.86 -7.02 -14.70
N GLU A 71 0.83 -7.31 -16.00
CA GLU A 71 -0.43 -7.45 -16.72
C GLU A 71 -1.16 -8.73 -16.28
N GLY A 72 -2.48 -8.64 -16.21
CA GLY A 72 -3.38 -9.71 -15.84
C GLY A 72 -4.60 -9.77 -16.76
N ASP A 73 -5.51 -10.69 -16.45
CA ASP A 73 -6.69 -10.96 -17.26
C ASP A 73 -7.56 -9.69 -17.46
N PRO A 74 -7.74 -9.22 -18.70
CA PRO A 74 -8.60 -8.08 -19.03
C PRO A 74 -10.07 -8.29 -18.64
N LYS A 75 -10.55 -9.54 -18.61
CA LYS A 75 -11.94 -9.89 -18.29
C LYS A 75 -12.25 -9.82 -16.80
N LYS A 76 -11.23 -9.78 -15.93
CA LYS A 76 -11.42 -9.71 -14.49
C LYS A 76 -12.04 -8.38 -14.07
N THR A 77 -13.20 -8.45 -13.45
CA THR A 77 -13.87 -7.28 -12.89
C THR A 77 -13.20 -6.84 -11.58
N LEU A 78 -12.85 -5.55 -11.49
CA LEU A 78 -12.25 -4.95 -10.30
C LEU A 78 -13.14 -3.82 -9.78
N HIS A 79 -13.79 -4.06 -8.64
CA HIS A 79 -14.58 -3.03 -7.93
C HIS A 79 -13.79 -2.42 -6.76
N ARG A 80 -12.97 -3.25 -6.11
CA ARG A 80 -12.13 -2.86 -4.97
C ARG A 80 -10.66 -2.85 -5.36
N CYS A 81 -9.91 -1.93 -4.78
CA CYS A 81 -8.48 -1.81 -5.00
C CYS A 81 -7.75 -3.05 -4.46
N PRO A 82 -6.92 -3.73 -5.25
CA PRO A 82 -6.16 -4.90 -4.77
C PRO A 82 -5.11 -4.54 -3.70
N VAL A 83 -4.72 -3.26 -3.60
CA VAL A 83 -3.71 -2.79 -2.66
C VAL A 83 -4.34 -2.45 -1.30
N CYS A 84 -5.30 -1.52 -1.29
CA CYS A 84 -5.89 -0.98 -0.05
C CYS A 84 -7.38 -1.32 0.16
N HIS A 85 -8.00 -2.09 -0.75
CA HIS A 85 -9.40 -2.52 -0.70
C HIS A 85 -10.47 -1.41 -0.76
N HIS A 86 -10.07 -0.14 -0.93
CA HIS A 86 -11.00 0.96 -1.21
C HIS A 86 -11.72 0.80 -2.55
N GLN A 87 -12.89 1.41 -2.68
CA GLN A 87 -13.64 1.44 -3.93
C GLN A 87 -12.87 2.19 -5.02
N LEU A 88 -12.80 1.58 -6.21
CA LEU A 88 -12.18 2.20 -7.37
C LEU A 88 -13.14 3.20 -8.04
N LYS A 89 -12.61 4.37 -8.40
CA LYS A 89 -13.34 5.37 -9.19
C LYS A 89 -13.05 5.17 -10.67
N ARG A 90 -14.07 5.33 -11.52
CA ARG A 90 -13.94 5.31 -12.98
C ARG A 90 -13.45 6.67 -13.44
N VAL A 91 -12.32 6.69 -14.15
CA VAL A 91 -11.85 7.87 -14.86
C VAL A 91 -12.41 7.78 -16.27
N ARG A 92 -13.13 8.83 -16.66
CA ARG A 92 -13.85 8.89 -17.92
C ARG A 92 -13.27 10.00 -18.78
N ASN A 93 -13.35 9.82 -20.10
CA ASN A 93 -12.99 10.85 -21.06
C ASN A 93 -14.10 11.03 -22.08
N LEU A 94 -14.16 12.24 -22.65
CA LEU A 94 -15.06 12.57 -23.74
C LEU A 94 -14.45 12.07 -25.06
N THR A 95 -15.27 11.46 -25.90
CA THR A 95 -14.89 11.12 -27.27
C THR A 95 -15.11 12.33 -28.18
N ILE A 96 -14.44 12.32 -29.34
CA ILE A 96 -14.62 13.34 -30.38
C ILE A 96 -16.08 13.50 -30.85
N TRP A 97 -16.92 12.48 -30.63
CA TRP A 97 -18.34 12.48 -30.97
C TRP A 97 -19.26 12.81 -29.77
N GLY A 98 -18.71 13.30 -28.66
CA GLY A 98 -19.47 13.66 -27.45
C GLY A 98 -19.88 12.48 -26.55
N GLY A 99 -19.44 11.26 -26.86
CA GLY A 99 -19.66 10.09 -26.00
C GLY A 99 -18.71 10.06 -24.79
N VAL A 100 -19.03 9.26 -23.77
CA VAL A 100 -18.19 9.12 -22.56
C VAL A 100 -17.66 7.69 -22.45
N VAL A 101 -16.34 7.54 -22.44
CA VAL A 101 -15.67 6.24 -22.30
C VAL A 101 -14.86 6.17 -21.01
N THR A 102 -14.88 5.01 -20.33
CA THR A 102 -14.02 4.79 -19.17
C THR A 102 -12.64 4.36 -19.65
N ILE A 103 -11.61 5.15 -19.36
CA ILE A 103 -10.22 4.86 -19.75
C ILE A 103 -9.55 3.98 -18.69
N GLU A 104 -9.75 4.32 -17.42
CA GLU A 104 -9.09 3.64 -16.31
C GLU A 104 -9.95 3.60 -15.04
N LEU A 105 -9.55 2.73 -14.13
CA LEU A 105 -10.01 2.68 -12.75
C LEU A 105 -8.88 3.14 -11.84
N ARG A 106 -9.13 4.17 -11.02
CA ARG A 106 -8.15 4.74 -10.10
C ARG A 106 -8.63 4.65 -8.66
N CYS A 107 -7.73 4.29 -7.77
CA CYS A 107 -7.95 4.32 -6.34
C CYS A 107 -7.63 5.72 -5.80
N PRO A 108 -8.60 6.43 -5.19
CA PRO A 108 -8.36 7.76 -4.64
C PRO A 108 -7.48 7.74 -3.38
N HIS A 109 -7.33 6.58 -2.74
CA HIS A 109 -6.65 6.44 -1.44
C HIS A 109 -5.17 6.10 -1.57
N CYS A 110 -4.81 5.10 -2.39
CA CYS A 110 -3.41 4.63 -2.50
C CYS A 110 -2.76 4.91 -3.85
N GLY A 111 -3.44 5.64 -4.75
CA GLY A 111 -2.91 5.98 -6.08
C GLY A 111 -2.86 4.83 -7.09
N TYR A 112 -3.15 3.58 -6.69
CA TYR A 112 -3.24 2.45 -7.61
C TYR A 112 -4.21 2.75 -8.76
N TRP A 113 -3.79 2.46 -10.00
CA TRP A 113 -4.63 2.61 -11.19
C TRP A 113 -4.51 1.39 -12.10
N THR A 114 -5.55 1.13 -12.90
CA THR A 114 -5.63 -0.02 -13.80
C THR A 114 -6.50 0.29 -15.02
N GLY A 115 -6.09 -0.15 -16.20
CA GLY A 115 -6.76 0.14 -17.47
C GLY A 115 -7.51 -1.05 -18.05
N LYS A 116 -7.45 -1.17 -19.39
CA LYS A 116 -8.04 -2.29 -20.16
C LYS A 116 -7.42 -3.62 -19.75
N LYS A 117 -6.09 -3.73 -19.80
CA LYS A 117 -5.36 -4.84 -19.17
C LYS A 117 -5.24 -4.58 -17.68
N LYS A 118 -5.65 -5.55 -16.86
CA LYS A 118 -5.69 -5.35 -15.40
C LYS A 118 -4.29 -5.42 -14.82
N ARG A 119 -3.86 -4.34 -14.14
CA ARG A 119 -2.57 -4.28 -13.45
C ARG A 119 -2.65 -5.05 -12.13
N ILE A 120 -2.01 -6.20 -12.02
CA ILE A 120 -2.00 -7.00 -10.78
C ILE A 120 -0.75 -6.60 -9.97
N PRO A 121 -0.88 -6.07 -8.74
CA PRO A 121 0.27 -5.76 -7.89
C PRO A 121 1.08 -7.02 -7.59
N THR A 122 2.39 -6.95 -7.79
CA THR A 122 3.33 -8.07 -7.54
C THR A 122 4.37 -7.72 -6.48
N ARG A 123 4.81 -6.47 -6.44
CA ARG A 123 5.84 -5.99 -5.50
C ARG A 123 5.51 -4.57 -5.05
N TYR A 124 5.83 -4.32 -3.78
CA TYR A 124 5.71 -3.02 -3.15
C TYR A 124 7.09 -2.57 -2.71
N VAL A 125 7.49 -1.36 -3.12
CA VAL A 125 8.71 -0.70 -2.65
C VAL A 125 8.27 0.48 -1.78
N PHE A 126 8.86 0.59 -0.60
CA PHE A 126 8.52 1.61 0.38
C PHE A 126 9.67 2.61 0.44
N HIS A 127 9.35 3.88 0.23
CA HIS A 127 10.32 4.99 0.26
C HIS A 127 10.01 5.88 1.45
N TYR A 128 11.02 6.19 2.25
CA TYR A 128 10.88 7.12 3.36
C TYR A 128 10.84 8.57 2.85
N VAL A 129 9.74 9.25 3.09
CA VAL A 129 9.56 10.65 2.73
C VAL A 129 9.67 11.49 4.00
N LYS A 130 10.67 12.37 4.04
CA LYS A 130 10.69 13.46 5.03
C LYS A 130 9.56 14.41 4.65
N LYS A 131 8.50 14.51 5.45
CA LYS A 131 7.50 15.56 5.27
C LYS A 131 8.23 16.90 5.18
N LYS A 132 8.06 17.64 4.08
CA LYS A 132 8.36 19.07 4.08
C LYS A 132 7.40 19.69 5.10
N LYS A 133 7.93 20.42 6.08
CA LYS A 133 7.12 21.34 6.87
C LYS A 133 6.63 22.38 5.87
N SER A 134 5.35 22.35 5.51
CA SER A 134 4.65 23.53 5.00
C SER A 134 4.42 24.48 6.15
#